data_AF-A0A839LQH1-F1
#
_entry.id   AF-A0A839LQH1-F1
#
_cell.length_a   1.000
_cell.length_b   1.000
_cell.length_c   1.000
_cell.angle_alpha   90.00
_cell.angle_beta   90.00
_cell.angle_gamma   90.00
#
_symmetry.space_group_name_H-M   'P 1'
#
loop_
_entity.id
_entity.type
_entity.pdbx_description
1 polymer ?
#
loop_
_entity_poly.entity_id
_entity_poly.type
_entity_poly.pdbx_seq_one_letter_code
_entity_poly.pdbx_strand_id
1 'polypeptide(L)'
;PIMLRYGYDRRVATGVIAASGTLAQIIPPSLVLIILADQLGKSVGDMYKGAFVPGFVLTGLYTVYIIGIAIFKPKWVPALPLEARSIREDNGKSGLASLAVLTQVAVG
;
A
#
# COMPACT_ATOMS: atom_id res chain seq x y z
N PRO A 1 -2.16 0.18 -16.86
CA PRO A 1 -1.94 -1.10 -17.58
C PRO A 1 -0.57 -1.78 -17.37
N ILE A 2 0.26 -1.33 -16.41
CA ILE A 2 1.62 -1.85 -16.22
C ILE A 2 1.66 -3.27 -15.60
N MET A 3 0.81 -3.55 -14.61
CA MET A 3 0.73 -4.88 -13.97
C MET A 3 0.35 -5.98 -14.97
N LEU A 4 -0.57 -5.69 -15.90
CA LEU A 4 -0.96 -6.65 -16.94
C LEU A 4 0.15 -6.92 -17.95
N ARG A 5 0.99 -5.92 -18.26
CA ARG A 5 2.18 -6.12 -19.13
C ARG A 5 3.19 -7.06 -18.49
N TYR A 6 3.23 -7.13 -17.17
CA TYR A 6 4.06 -8.07 -16.41
C TYR A 6 3.36 -9.39 -16.07
N GLY A 7 2.19 -9.67 -16.65
CA GLY A 7 1.51 -10.95 -16.47
C GLY A 7 0.74 -11.11 -15.15
N TYR A 8 0.46 -10.02 -14.43
CA TYR A 8 -0.43 -10.09 -13.27
C TYR A 8 -1.85 -10.48 -13.68
N ASP A 9 -2.50 -11.28 -12.84
CA ASP A 9 -3.90 -11.62 -13.01
C ASP A 9 -4.75 -10.34 -12.98
N ARG A 10 -5.67 -10.23 -13.94
CA ARG A 10 -6.49 -9.03 -14.10
C ARG A 10 -7.37 -8.79 -12.88
N ARG A 11 -7.94 -9.82 -12.26
CA ARG A 11 -8.84 -9.68 -11.11
C ARG A 11 -8.09 -9.18 -9.89
N VAL A 12 -6.90 -9.73 -9.63
CA VAL A 12 -6.04 -9.29 -8.52
C VAL A 12 -5.60 -7.85 -8.76
N ALA A 13 -5.09 -7.52 -9.96
CA ALA A 13 -4.63 -6.18 -10.28
C ALA A 13 -5.75 -5.12 -10.15
N THR A 14 -6.94 -5.39 -10.71
CA THR A 14 -8.07 -4.45 -10.60
C THR A 14 -8.60 -4.36 -9.17
N GLY A 15 -8.66 -5.48 -8.45
CA GLY A 15 -9.13 -5.51 -7.07
C GLY A 15 -8.23 -4.70 -6.14
N VAL A 16 -6.91 -4.84 -6.26
CA VAL A 16 -5.93 -4.07 -5.48
C VAL A 16 -6.04 -2.57 -5.78
N ILE A 17 -6.16 -2.19 -7.06
CA ILE A 17 -6.30 -0.78 -7.44
C ILE A 17 -7.62 -0.19 -6.91
N ALA A 18 -8.73 -0.92 -7.02
CA ALA A 18 -10.01 -0.47 -6.50
C ALA A 18 -10.00 -0.34 -4.97
N ALA A 19 -9.43 -1.33 -4.29
CA ALA A 19 -9.30 -1.36 -2.83
C ALA A 19 -8.37 -0.26 -2.29
N SER A 20 -7.25 0.03 -2.96
CA SER A 20 -6.34 1.10 -2.53
C SER A 20 -6.99 2.47 -2.68
N GLY A 21 -7.80 2.67 -3.73
CA GLY A 21 -8.55 3.91 -3.95
C GLY A 21 -9.54 4.23 -2.83
N THR A 22 -10.24 3.23 -2.29
CA THR A 22 -11.18 3.42 -1.17
C THR A 22 -10.47 3.56 0.17
N LEU A 23 -9.34 2.87 0.37
CA LEU A 23 -8.54 2.99 1.58
C LEU A 23 -7.90 4.38 1.73
N ALA A 24 -7.48 5.00 0.62
CA ALA A 24 -6.96 6.37 0.60
C ALA A 24 -7.97 7.41 1.12
N GLN A 25 -9.27 7.13 1.04
CA GLN A 25 -10.30 8.02 1.56
C GLN A 25 -10.48 7.92 3.09
N ILE A 26 -9.97 6.85 3.71
CA ILE A 26 -10.11 6.61 5.15
C ILE A 26 -8.93 7.20 5.93
N ILE A 27 -7.71 7.13 5.38
CA ILE A 27 -6.51 7.58 6.09
C ILE A 27 -6.39 9.12 6.02
N PRO A 28 -6.16 9.82 7.15
CA PRO A 28 -6.05 11.27 7.19
C PRO A 28 -4.97 11.83 6.23
N PRO A 29 -5.22 12.97 5.57
CA PRO A 29 -6.41 13.84 5.67
C PRO A 29 -7.60 13.33 4.83
N SER A 30 -8.76 13.12 5.47
CA SER A 30 -9.99 12.60 4.84
C SER A 30 -11.12 13.61 4.90
N LEU A 31 -11.59 14.08 3.74
CA LEU A 31 -12.73 15.01 3.64
C LEU A 31 -14.01 14.43 4.25
N VAL A 32 -14.24 13.12 4.09
CA VAL A 32 -15.42 12.45 4.65
C VAL A 32 -15.41 12.51 6.18
N LEU A 33 -14.26 12.23 6.81
CA LEU A 33 -14.14 12.32 8.28
C LEU A 33 -14.27 13.76 8.78
N ILE A 34 -13.79 14.75 8.01
CA ILE A 34 -13.95 16.17 8.36
C ILE A 34 -15.44 16.56 8.37
N ILE A 35 -16.19 16.19 7.34
CA ILE A 35 -17.63 16.47 7.27
C ILE A 35 -18.38 15.75 8.39
N LEU A 36 -18.06 14.48 8.67
CA LEU A 36 -18.69 13.76 9.76
C LEU A 36 -18.39 14.37 11.13
N ALA A 37 -17.16 14.85 11.36
CA ALA A 37 -16.80 15.56 12.57
C ALA A 37 -17.66 16.81 12.78
N ASP A 38 -17.85 17.60 11.72
CA ASP A 38 -18.71 18.79 11.69
C ASP A 38 -20.18 18.43 12.00
N GLN A 39 -20.74 17.44 11.31
CA GLN A 39 -22.12 17.00 11.51
C GLN A 39 -22.38 16.43 12.91
N LEU A 40 -21.38 15.78 13.51
CA LEU A 40 -21.48 15.19 14.85
C LEU A 40 -21.09 16.16 15.97
N GLY A 41 -20.70 17.40 15.64
CA GLY A 41 -20.21 18.38 16.61
C GLY A 41 -18.97 17.91 17.38
N LYS A 42 -18.13 17.06 16.75
CA LYS A 42 -16.91 16.51 17.33
C LYS A 42 -15.67 17.12 16.69
N SER A 43 -14.56 17.05 17.40
CA SER A 43 -13.26 17.43 16.85
C SER A 43 -12.86 16.51 15.69
N VAL A 44 -12.42 17.10 14.59
CA VAL A 44 -11.80 16.38 13.46
C VAL A 44 -10.64 15.50 13.94
N GLY A 45 -9.86 16.01 14.91
CA GLY A 45 -8.73 15.27 15.48
C GLY A 45 -9.15 13.99 16.22
N ASP A 46 -10.30 14.01 16.89
CA ASP A 46 -10.83 12.83 17.57
C ASP A 46 -11.39 11.80 16.58
N MET A 47 -11.98 12.27 15.47
CA MET A 47 -12.38 11.40 14.36
C MET A 47 -11.18 10.74 13.68
N TYR A 48 -10.09 11.48 13.49
CA TYR A 48 -8.84 10.91 12.97
C TYR A 48 -8.25 9.87 13.91
N LYS A 49 -8.16 10.17 15.22
CA LYS A 49 -7.73 9.21 16.25
C LYS A 49 -8.55 7.93 16.21
N GLY A 50 -9.88 8.04 16.10
CA GLY A 50 -10.78 6.89 16.00
C GLY A 50 -10.62 6.09 14.71
N ALA A 51 -10.28 6.74 13.60
CA ALA A 51 -10.11 6.10 12.29
C ALA A 51 -8.76 5.37 12.13
N PHE A 52 -7.76 5.62 12.98
CA PHE A 52 -6.44 5.00 12.87
C PHE A 52 -6.50 3.47 12.99
N VAL A 53 -7.15 2.95 14.03
CA VAL A 53 -7.25 1.50 14.28
C VAL A 53 -7.90 0.76 13.09
N PRO A 54 -9.11 1.14 12.62
CA PRO A 54 -9.72 0.47 11.48
C PRO A 54 -8.91 0.64 10.18
N GLY A 55 -8.26 1.80 9.97
CA GLY A 55 -7.39 2.02 8.82
C GLY A 55 -6.20 1.05 8.77
N PHE A 56 -5.52 0.87 9.90
CA PHE A 56 -4.40 -0.06 10.01
C PHE A 56 -4.85 -1.52 9.92
N VAL A 57 -5.97 -1.89 10.53
CA VAL A 57 -6.54 -3.25 10.42
C VAL A 57 -6.84 -3.57 8.96
N LEU A 58 -7.52 -2.68 8.23
CA LEU A 58 -7.85 -2.90 6.82
C LEU A 58 -6.59 -2.98 5.94
N THR A 59 -5.62 -2.11 6.19
CA THR A 59 -4.32 -2.14 5.50
C THR A 59 -3.63 -3.48 5.73
N GLY A 60 -3.55 -3.93 6.99
CA GLY A 60 -2.96 -5.22 7.35
C GLY A 60 -3.67 -6.39 6.68
N LEU A 61 -5.00 -6.40 6.65
CA LEU A 61 -5.78 -7.43 5.96
C LEU A 61 -5.47 -7.48 4.46
N TYR A 62 -5.34 -6.33 3.78
CA TYR A 62 -4.96 -6.30 2.37
C TYR A 62 -3.53 -6.77 2.12
N THR A 63 -2.58 -6.37 2.97
CA THR A 63 -1.21 -6.85 2.89
C THR A 63 -1.14 -8.37 3.06
N VAL A 64 -1.80 -8.92 4.08
CA VAL A 64 -1.88 -10.36 4.33
C VAL A 64 -2.52 -11.09 3.16
N TYR A 65 -3.61 -10.55 2.60
CA TYR A 65 -4.29 -11.14 1.44
C TYR A 65 -3.36 -11.25 0.22
N ILE A 66 -2.62 -10.19 -0.11
CA ILE A 66 -1.70 -10.19 -1.25
C ILE A 66 -0.48 -11.07 -1.01
N ILE A 67 0.07 -11.08 0.20
CA ILE A 67 1.13 -12.02 0.58
C ILE A 67 0.64 -13.47 0.44
N GLY A 68 -0.58 -13.75 0.91
CA GLY A 68 -1.21 -15.07 0.76
C GLY A 68 -1.33 -15.48 -0.71
N ILE A 69 -1.82 -14.58 -1.58
CA ILE A 69 -1.88 -14.85 -3.03
C ILE A 69 -0.49 -15.06 -3.61
N ALA A 70 0.52 -14.31 -3.19
CA ALA A 70 1.89 -14.48 -3.68
C ALA A 70 2.47 -15.85 -3.34
N ILE A 71 2.14 -16.40 -2.16
CA ILE A 71 2.60 -17.72 -1.71
C ILE A 71 1.80 -18.84 -2.41
N PHE A 72 0.47 -18.77 -2.41
CA PHE A 72 -0.37 -19.87 -2.91
C PHE A 72 -0.60 -19.84 -4.43
N LYS A 73 -0.52 -18.66 -5.06
CA LYS A 73 -0.76 -18.45 -6.50
C LYS A 73 0.27 -17.48 -7.11
N PRO A 74 1.57 -17.82 -7.12
CA PRO A 74 2.63 -16.95 -7.62
C PRO A 74 2.47 -16.60 -9.12
N LYS A 75 1.77 -17.44 -9.90
CA LYS A 75 1.44 -17.15 -11.30
C LYS A 75 0.54 -15.93 -11.49
N TRP A 76 -0.26 -15.56 -10.48
CA TRP A 76 -1.18 -14.42 -10.54
C TRP A 76 -0.51 -13.09 -10.17
N VAL A 77 0.60 -13.16 -9.45
CA VAL A 77 1.39 -12.00 -9.02
C VAL A 77 2.87 -12.29 -9.28
N PRO A 78 3.26 -12.45 -10.56
CA PRO A 78 4.62 -12.83 -10.92
C PRO A 78 5.62 -11.76 -10.46
N ALA A 79 6.82 -12.22 -10.10
CA ALA A 79 7.92 -11.32 -9.78
C ALA A 79 8.30 -10.50 -11.02
N LEU A 80 8.61 -9.21 -10.84
CA LEU A 80 9.06 -8.38 -11.95
C LEU A 80 10.37 -8.94 -12.57
N PRO A 81 10.51 -8.86 -13.90
CA PRO A 81 11.74 -9.24 -14.61
C PRO A 81 12.91 -8.35 -14.15
N LEU A 82 14.13 -8.86 -14.25
CA LEU A 82 15.32 -8.24 -13.64
C LEU A 82 15.56 -6.81 -14.15
N GLU A 83 15.22 -6.56 -15.41
CA GLU A 83 15.37 -5.29 -16.11
C GLU A 83 14.42 -4.21 -15.60
N ALA A 84 13.30 -4.61 -14.98
CA ALA A 84 12.31 -3.69 -14.41
C ALA A 84 12.48 -3.48 -12.89
N ARG A 85 13.44 -4.15 -12.25
CA ARG A 85 13.73 -3.97 -10.82
C ARG A 85 14.62 -2.75 -10.65
N SER A 86 14.03 -1.61 -10.35
CA SER A 86 14.74 -0.34 -10.15
C SER A 86 15.66 -0.32 -8.90
N ILE A 87 15.43 -1.22 -7.94
CA ILE A 87 16.15 -1.26 -6.65
C ILE A 87 17.05 -2.50 -6.59
N ARG A 88 18.03 -2.56 -7.48
CA ARG A 88 19.08 -3.58 -7.47
C ARG A 88 20.43 -2.88 -7.55
N GLU A 89 21.26 -3.09 -6.54
CA GLU A 89 22.66 -2.66 -6.59
C GLU A 89 23.39 -3.50 -7.64
N ASP A 90 24.44 -2.94 -8.26
CA ASP A 90 25.27 -3.62 -9.27
C ASP A 90 25.82 -4.98 -8.78
N ASN A 91 25.87 -5.16 -7.46
CA ASN A 91 26.31 -6.37 -6.77
C ASN A 91 25.24 -7.46 -6.59
N GLY A 92 24.05 -7.32 -7.20
CA GLY A 92 22.99 -8.34 -7.20
C GLY A 92 22.12 -8.41 -5.94
N LYS A 93 22.38 -7.58 -4.93
CA LYS A 93 21.57 -7.47 -3.70
C LYS A 93 20.30 -6.64 -3.95
N SER A 94 19.21 -6.97 -3.25
CA SER A 94 18.05 -6.08 -3.15
C SER A 94 18.53 -4.80 -2.46
N GLY A 95 18.56 -3.66 -3.15
CA GLY A 95 19.10 -2.38 -2.64
C GLY A 95 18.35 -1.76 -1.46
N LEU A 96 17.69 -2.60 -0.64
CA LEU A 96 17.00 -2.24 0.59
C LEU A 96 17.96 -1.71 1.65
N ALA A 97 19.20 -2.22 1.70
CA ALA A 97 20.21 -1.76 2.65
C ALA A 97 20.66 -0.32 2.35
N SER A 98 20.97 -0.01 1.08
CA SER A 98 21.28 1.37 0.67
C SER A 98 20.08 2.29 0.81
N LEU A 99 18.86 1.84 0.50
CA LEU A 99 17.64 2.63 0.71
C LEU A 99 17.41 2.98 2.18
N ALA A 100 17.66 2.03 3.10
CA ALA A 100 17.53 2.27 4.54
C ALA A 100 18.56 3.30 5.03
N VAL A 101 19.81 3.20 4.57
CA VAL A 101 20.86 4.18 4.87
C VAL A 101 20.49 5.56 4.32
N LEU A 102 20.05 5.65 3.06
CA LEU A 102 19.60 6.91 2.44
C LEU A 102 18.44 7.54 3.20
N THR A 103 17.48 6.73 3.65
CA THR A 103 16.33 7.20 4.42
C THR A 103 16.78 7.74 5.78
N GLN A 104 17.71 7.06 6.46
CA GLN A 104 18.25 7.56 7.73
C GLN A 104 19.06 8.86 7.55
N VAL A 105 19.84 8.99 6.48
CA VAL A 105 20.60 10.21 6.17
C VAL A 105 19.70 11.37 5.76
N ALA A 106 18.57 11.10 5.09
CA ALA A 106 17.63 12.14 4.68
C ALA A 106 16.68 12.60 5.79
N VAL A 107 16.46 11.75 6.80
CA VAL A 107 15.58 12.02 7.95
C VAL A 107 16.35 12.53 9.17
N GLY A 108 17.66 12.28 9.26
CA GLY A 108 18.57 12.86 10.26
C GLY A 108 19.11 14.22 9.83
#